data_AF-A0A081L6E3-F1
#
_entry.id   AF-A0A081L6E3-F1
#
_cell.length_a   1.000
_cell.length_b   1.000
_cell.length_c   1.000
_cell.angle_alpha   90.00
_cell.angle_beta   90.00
_cell.angle_gamma   90.00
#
_symmetry.space_group_name_H-M   'P 1'
#
loop_
_entity.id
_entity.type
_entity.pdbx_description
1 polymer ?
#
loop_
_entity_poly.entity_id
_entity_poly.type
_entity_poly.pdbx_seq_one_letter_code
_entity_poly.pdbx_strand_id
1 'polypeptide(L)' 'MFFKKMTKREQVNAHKAAGSAFVFYLLALGVHAMYAFFQGDRLPVTFVILMTGLLVFFTADWLYNKKYS' A
#
# COMPACT_ATOMS: atom_id res chain seq x y z
N MET A 1 -9.13 21.24 -20.90
CA MET A 1 -8.98 19.76 -20.75
C MET A 1 -8.39 19.47 -19.39
N PHE A 2 -9.09 18.72 -18.54
CA PHE A 2 -8.73 18.48 -17.14
C PHE A 2 -7.61 17.46 -16.92
N PHE A 3 -7.14 16.80 -17.98
CA PHE A 3 -6.04 15.83 -17.89
C PHE A 3 -4.88 16.29 -18.77
N LYS A 4 -4.01 17.11 -18.17
CA LYS A 4 -2.69 17.40 -18.73
C LYS A 4 -1.79 16.19 -18.49
N LYS A 5 -1.14 15.70 -19.55
CA LYS A 5 -0.18 14.60 -19.45
C LYS A 5 0.96 15.01 -18.51
N MET A 6 1.18 14.26 -17.43
CA MET A 6 2.26 14.53 -16.49
C MET A 6 3.61 14.52 -17.20
N THR A 7 4.46 15.47 -16.85
CA THR A 7 5.86 15.49 -17.30
C THR A 7 6.65 14.39 -16.60
N LYS A 8 7.75 13.94 -17.21
CA LYS A 8 8.61 12.88 -16.62
C LYS A 8 9.09 13.23 -15.21
N ARG A 9 9.37 14.51 -14.93
CA ARG A 9 9.81 14.98 -13.61
C ARG A 9 8.71 14.89 -12.55
N GLU A 10 7.48 15.25 -12.93
CA GLU A 10 6.31 15.11 -12.05
C GLU A 10 6.03 13.64 -11.74
N GLN A 11 6.17 12.75 -12.72
CA GLN A 11 5.99 11.31 -12.54
C GLN A 11 6.99 10.71 -11.54
N VAL A 12 8.28 11.06 -11.66
CA VAL A 12 9.32 10.57 -10.73
C VAL A 12 9.08 11.08 -9.31
N ASN A 13 8.73 12.36 -9.16
CA ASN A 13 8.42 12.93 -7.85
C ASN A 13 7.16 12.31 -7.23
N ALA A 14 6.11 12.10 -8.03
CA ALA A 14 4.89 11.44 -7.58
C ALA A 14 5.17 9.99 -7.15
N HIS A 15 5.98 9.25 -7.90
CA HIS A 15 6.36 7.89 -7.54
C HIS A 15 7.15 7.84 -6.22
N LYS A 16 8.11 8.76 -6.04
CA LYS A 16 8.87 8.88 -4.79
C LYS A 16 7.97 9.22 -3.60
N ALA A 17 7.06 10.18 -3.78
CA ALA A 17 6.11 10.60 -2.75
C ALA A 17 5.11 9.49 -2.40
N ALA A 18 4.61 8.76 -3.41
CA ALA A 18 3.74 7.61 -3.22
C ALA A 18 4.44 6.51 -2.41
N GLY A 19 5.71 6.23 -2.70
CA GLY A 19 6.52 5.29 -1.92
C GLY A 19 6.61 5.70 -0.45
N SER A 20 6.98 6.96 -0.16
CA SER A 20 7.05 7.45 1.23
C SER A 20 5.71 7.47 1.94
N ALA A 21 4.63 7.86 1.24
CA ALA A 21 3.29 7.91 1.81
C ALA A 21 2.76 6.50 2.11
N PHE A 22 3.07 5.53 1.25
CA PHE A 22 2.71 4.13 1.46
C PHE A 22 3.40 3.55 2.71
N VAL A 23 4.70 3.82 2.88
CA VAL A 23 5.44 3.39 4.08
C VAL A 23 4.89 4.04 5.34
N PHE A 24 4.62 5.35 5.32
CA PHE A 24 4.02 6.05 6.45
C PHE A 24 2.63 5.49 6.79
N TYR A 25 1.83 5.22 5.76
CA TYR A 25 0.51 4.62 5.93
C TYR A 25 0.58 3.23 6.55
N LEU A 26 1.49 2.36 6.09
CA LEU A 26 1.73 1.04 6.69
C LEU A 26 2.10 1.14 8.17
N LEU A 27 2.99 2.08 8.54
CA LEU A 27 3.39 2.30 9.93
C LEU A 27 2.21 2.78 10.79
N ALA A 28 1.46 3.78 10.32
CA ALA A 28 0.29 4.31 11.04
C ALA A 28 -0.77 3.22 11.26
N LEU A 29 -1.02 2.40 10.24
CA LEU A 29 -1.97 1.30 10.31
C LEU A 29 -1.49 0.17 11.23
N GLY A 30 -0.20 -0.15 11.20
CA GLY A 30 0.42 -1.11 12.11
C GLY A 30 0.29 -0.68 13.57
N VAL A 31 0.62 0.59 13.87
CA VAL A 31 0.45 1.17 15.22
C VAL A 31 -1.02 1.13 15.65
N HIS A 32 -1.93 1.47 14.75
CA HIS A 32 -3.36 1.43 15.04
C HIS A 32 -3.88 0.01 15.29
N ALA A 33 -3.41 -0.98 14.52
CA ALA A 33 -3.76 -2.39 14.71
C ALA A 33 -3.20 -2.93 16.03
N MET A 34 -1.96 -2.58 16.40
CA MET A 34 -1.38 -2.92 17.70
C MET A 34 -2.21 -2.32 18.84
N TYR A 35 -2.59 -1.04 18.72
CA TYR A 35 -3.41 -0.37 19.72
C TYR A 35 -4.80 -1.04 19.88
N ALA A 36 -5.46 -1.40 18.77
CA ALA A 36 -6.73 -2.12 18.80
C ALA A 36 -6.59 -3.52 19.43
N PHE A 37 -5.48 -4.23 19.16
CA PHE A 37 -5.18 -5.52 19.76
C PHE A 37 -5.07 -5.43 21.29
N PHE A 38 -4.40 -4.41 21.82
CA PHE A 38 -4.29 -4.19 23.27
C PHE A 38 -5.61 -3.75 23.93
N GLN A 39 -6.51 -3.13 23.18
CA GLN A 39 -7.85 -2.78 23.69
C GLN A 39 -8.83 -3.96 23.69
N GLY A 40 -8.45 -5.12 23.15
CA GLY A 40 -9.37 -6.26 23.02
C GLY A 40 -10.47 -6.03 21.97
N ASP A 41 -10.35 -4.99 21.16
CA ASP A 41 -11.26 -4.69 20.06
C ASP A 41 -10.97 -5.62 18.87
N ARG A 42 -12.01 -5.86 18.05
CA ARG A 42 -11.85 -6.63 16.81
C ARG A 42 -10.90 -5.91 15.87
N LEU A 43 -10.05 -6.67 15.18
CA LEU A 43 -9.13 -6.16 14.17
C LEU A 43 -9.84 -5.17 13.23
N PRO A 44 -9.29 -3.96 13.01
CA PRO A 44 -9.93 -2.95 12.17
C PRO A 44 -10.18 -3.49 10.76
N VAL A 45 -11.38 -3.29 10.23
CA VAL A 45 -11.74 -3.74 8.86
C VAL A 45 -10.79 -3.16 7.81
N THR A 46 -10.29 -1.94 8.05
CA THR A 46 -9.26 -1.28 7.23
C THR A 46 -7.94 -2.06 7.19
N PHE A 47 -7.52 -2.66 8.30
CA PHE A 47 -6.33 -3.51 8.36
C PHE A 47 -6.52 -4.81 7.57
N VAL A 48 -7.70 -5.43 7.67
CA VAL A 48 -8.03 -6.67 6.95
C VAL A 48 -8.04 -6.45 5.44
N ILE A 49 -8.68 -5.38 4.97
CA ILE A 49 -8.72 -5.02 3.54
C ILE A 49 -7.30 -4.77 3.02
N LEU A 50 -6.46 -4.07 3.80
CA LEU A 50 -5.08 -3.79 3.44
C LEU A 50 -4.23 -5.07 3.32
N MET A 51 -4.28 -5.93 4.33
CA MET A 51 -3.53 -7.20 4.32
C MET A 51 -3.96 -8.11 3.18
N THR A 52 -5.26 -8.13 2.89
CA THR A 52 -5.81 -8.85 1.73
C THR A 52 -5.28 -8.27 0.43
N GLY A 53 -5.29 -6.93 0.28
CA GLY A 53 -4.74 -6.24 -0.88
C GLY A 53 -3.25 -6.48 -1.07
N LEU A 54 -2.46 -6.46 0.00
CA LEU A 54 -1.03 -6.81 -0.02
C LEU A 54 -0.83 -8.25 -0.48
N LEU A 55 -1.56 -9.22 0.10
CA LEU A 55 -1.45 -10.62 -0.28
C LEU A 55 -1.73 -10.84 -1.76
N VAL A 56 -2.81 -10.24 -2.28
CA VAL A 56 -3.15 -10.32 -3.71
C VAL A 56 -2.06 -9.66 -4.56
N PHE A 57 -1.56 -8.49 -4.16
CA PHE A 57 -0.48 -7.80 -4.88
C PHE A 57 0.79 -8.63 -4.95
N PHE A 58 1.26 -9.17 -3.82
CA PHE A 58 2.46 -10.02 -3.77
C PHE A 58 2.25 -11.36 -4.51
N THR A 59 1.07 -11.95 -4.42
CA THR A 59 0.76 -13.21 -5.14
C THR A 59 0.72 -12.97 -6.65
N ALA A 60 0.13 -11.85 -7.09
CA ALA A 60 0.13 -11.46 -8.49
C ALA A 60 1.55 -11.16 -8.98
N ASP A 61 2.31 -10.34 -8.25
CA ASP A 61 3.71 -10.05 -8.58
C ASP A 61 4.52 -11.35 -8.70
N TRP A 62 4.42 -12.25 -7.72
CA TRP A 62 5.06 -13.57 -7.80
C TRP A 62 4.64 -14.35 -9.05
N LEU A 63 3.34 -14.44 -9.33
CA LEU A 63 2.80 -15.22 -10.46
C LEU A 63 3.24 -14.65 -11.82
N TYR A 64 3.26 -13.33 -11.96
CA TYR A 64 3.64 -12.65 -13.20
C TYR A 64 5.15 -12.56 -13.38
N ASN A 65 5.92 -12.35 -12.31
CA ASN A 65 7.37 -12.25 -12.37
C ASN A 65 8.03 -13.64 -12.56
N LYS A 66 7.38 -14.72 -12.09
CA LYS A 66 7.80 -16.11 -12.38
C LYS A 66 7.67 -16.51 -13.86
N LYS A 67 6.90 -15.78 -14.68
CA LYS A 67 6.79 -16.03 -16.13
C LYS A 67 7.91 -15.44 -16.97
N TYR A 68 8.80 -14.64 -16.37
CA TYR A 68 9.91 -13.96 -17.06
C TYR A 68 11.31 -14.44 -16.62
N SER A 69 11.40 -15.53 -15.85
CA SER A 69 12.67 -16.19 -15.51
C SER A 69 12.81 -17.56 -16.16
#